data_AF-A0A7J3U5D3-F1
#
_entry.id   AF-A0A7J3U5D3-F1
#
_cell.length_a   1.000
_cell.length_b   1.000
_cell.length_c   1.000
_cell.angle_alpha   90.00
_cell.angle_beta   90.00
_cell.angle_gamma   90.00
#
_symmetry.space_group_name_H-M   'P 1'
#
loop_
_entity.id
_entity.type
_entity.pdbx_description
1 polymer ?
#
loop_
_entity_poly.entity_id
_entity_poly.type
_entity_poly.pdbx_seq_one_letter_code
_entity_poly.pdbx_strand_id
1 'polypeptide(L)'
;MIGINVKEPEKECNDRNCPFHGTLSVRGVLLTGKVVSDAMDKTVVVEKTKMHYVPKYERYEKRTSRYKAHLPPCIEAKKGDEVTIAECRPLSKTVSFVVVERK
;
A
#
# COMPACT_ATOMS: atom_id res chain seq x y z
N MET A 1 -16.48 1.55 9.29
CA MET A 1 -16.07 0.26 8.69
C MET A 1 -15.72 0.50 7.23
N ILE A 2 -14.48 0.18 6.88
CA ILE A 2 -14.04 0.07 5.50
C ILE A 2 -14.76 -1.17 4.93
N GLY A 3 -15.51 -1.03 3.84
CA GLY A 3 -16.25 -2.14 3.21
C GLY A 3 -15.37 -3.19 2.51
N ILE A 4 -14.21 -3.51 3.10
CA ILE A 4 -13.19 -4.42 2.58
C ILE A 4 -12.91 -5.47 3.66
N ASN A 5 -12.74 -6.72 3.25
CA ASN A 5 -12.40 -7.83 4.15
C ASN A 5 -10.91 -7.78 4.53
N VAL A 6 -10.54 -6.88 5.45
CA VAL A 6 -9.19 -6.74 6.00
C VAL A 6 -9.27 -6.82 7.52
N LYS A 7 -8.26 -7.44 8.14
CA LYS A 7 -8.14 -7.49 9.61
C LYS A 7 -7.90 -6.09 10.17
N GLU A 8 -8.70 -5.70 11.15
CA GLU A 8 -8.56 -4.42 11.82
C GLU A 8 -7.28 -4.42 12.69
N PRO A 9 -6.50 -3.32 12.68
CA PRO A 9 -5.28 -3.22 13.48
C PRO A 9 -5.62 -3.05 14.96
N GLU A 10 -4.82 -3.67 15.84
CA GLU A 10 -4.99 -3.61 17.30
C GLU A 10 -4.63 -2.24 17.89
N LYS A 11 -3.87 -1.41 17.17
CA LYS A 11 -3.39 -0.11 17.64
C LYS A 11 -4.35 1.01 17.27
N GLU A 12 -4.77 1.77 18.28
CA GLU A 12 -5.54 3.01 18.09
C GLU A 12 -4.66 4.13 17.52
N CYS A 13 -5.26 4.99 16.70
CA CYS A 13 -4.54 6.02 15.97
C CYS A 13 -5.36 7.32 15.86
N ASN A 14 -4.71 8.47 16.07
CA ASN A 14 -5.30 9.81 15.97
C ASN A 14 -5.03 10.50 14.61
N ASP A 15 -4.66 9.76 13.56
CA ASP A 15 -4.35 10.32 12.25
C ASP A 15 -5.62 10.50 11.41
N ARG A 16 -5.84 11.72 10.89
CA ARG A 16 -6.96 12.06 10.00
C ARG A 16 -6.95 11.25 8.70
N ASN A 17 -5.76 10.86 8.24
CA ASN A 17 -5.55 10.10 7.00
C ASN A 17 -5.57 8.57 7.23
N CYS A 18 -5.90 8.12 8.44
CA CYS A 18 -6.07 6.70 8.72
C CYS A 18 -7.41 6.19 8.13
N PRO A 19 -7.42 5.05 7.42
CA PRO A 19 -8.66 4.45 6.92
C PRO A 19 -9.60 3.93 8.02
N PHE A 20 -9.06 3.50 9.16
CA PHE A 20 -9.83 2.86 10.24
C PHE A 20 -10.40 3.88 11.23
N HIS A 21 -9.53 4.74 11.76
CA HIS A 21 -9.88 5.70 12.83
C HIS A 21 -10.09 7.13 12.30
N GLY A 22 -9.71 7.40 11.06
CA GLY A 22 -9.78 8.71 10.44
C GLY A 22 -10.99 8.89 9.53
N THR A 23 -10.90 9.92 8.69
CA THR A 23 -11.96 10.28 7.72
C THR A 23 -11.68 9.77 6.32
N LEU A 24 -10.55 9.07 6.14
CA LEU A 24 -10.06 8.70 4.83
C LEU A 24 -10.83 7.49 4.28
N SER A 25 -11.62 7.74 3.24
CA SER A 25 -12.23 6.68 2.46
C SER A 25 -11.20 6.01 1.54
N VAL A 26 -11.06 4.70 1.64
CA VAL A 26 -10.40 3.86 0.64
C VAL A 26 -11.41 3.40 -0.40
N ARG A 27 -10.97 3.26 -1.65
CA ARG A 27 -11.79 2.87 -2.80
C ARG A 27 -10.96 2.07 -3.80
N GLY A 28 -11.60 1.51 -4.81
CA GLY A 28 -10.90 1.03 -6.01
C GLY A 28 -10.06 -0.22 -5.75
N VAL A 29 -8.79 -0.16 -6.16
CA VAL A 29 -7.93 -1.35 -6.30
C VAL A 29 -7.18 -1.68 -5.01
N LEU A 30 -7.16 -2.97 -4.66
CA LEU A 30 -6.26 -3.55 -3.66
C LEU A 30 -5.02 -4.14 -4.34
N LEU A 31 -3.84 -3.76 -3.87
CA LEU A 31 -2.57 -4.27 -4.38
C LEU A 31 -1.77 -4.85 -3.22
N THR A 32 -1.19 -6.01 -3.43
CA THR A 32 -0.20 -6.59 -2.51
C THR A 32 1.20 -6.35 -3.07
N GLY A 33 2.15 -6.02 -2.20
CA GLY A 33 3.54 -5.84 -2.58
C GLY A 33 4.47 -5.82 -1.37
N LYS A 34 5.77 -5.69 -1.65
CA LYS A 34 6.82 -5.72 -0.63
C LYS A 34 7.31 -4.31 -0.32
N VAL A 35 7.52 -3.98 0.95
CA VAL A 35 8.09 -2.70 1.36
C VAL A 35 9.58 -2.66 1.02
N VAL A 36 9.99 -1.71 0.17
CA VAL A 36 11.39 -1.51 -0.24
C VAL A 36 12.06 -0.42 0.58
N SER A 37 11.34 0.63 0.95
CA SER A 37 11.89 1.70 1.79
C SER A 37 10.83 2.30 2.71
N ASP A 38 11.26 2.55 3.94
CA ASP A 38 10.51 3.19 5.03
C ASP A 38 11.29 4.42 5.56
N ALA A 39 11.93 5.17 4.65
CA ALA A 39 12.77 6.31 5.02
C ALA A 39 11.98 7.63 5.09
N MET A 40 10.74 7.65 4.60
CA MET A 40 9.90 8.85 4.57
C MET A 40 8.97 8.86 5.78
N ASP A 41 8.72 10.04 6.34
CA ASP A 41 7.76 10.16 7.45
C ASP A 41 6.35 9.74 6.99
N LYS A 42 5.74 8.81 7.72
CA LYS A 42 4.38 8.28 7.51
C LYS A 42 4.12 7.78 6.08
N THR A 43 5.15 7.43 5.31
CA THR A 43 5.00 6.98 3.92
C THR A 43 5.98 5.87 3.61
N VAL A 44 5.49 4.79 3.02
CA VAL A 44 6.30 3.66 2.57
C VAL A 44 6.30 3.53 1.06
N VAL A 45 7.41 3.01 0.51
CA VAL A 45 7.51 2.64 -0.90
C VAL A 45 7.34 1.13 -1.03
N VAL A 46 6.27 0.74 -1.71
CA VAL A 46 5.88 -0.64 -1.96
C VAL A 46 6.24 -1.00 -3.40
N GLU A 47 6.94 -2.12 -3.58
CA GLU A 47 7.27 -2.66 -4.90
C GLU A 47 6.40 -3.88 -5.21
N LYS A 48 5.81 -3.87 -6.40
CA LYS A 48 5.07 -4.99 -6.97
C LYS A 48 5.84 -5.50 -8.18
N THR A 49 6.21 -6.77 -8.12
CA THR A 49 6.85 -7.47 -9.25
C THR A 49 5.78 -8.24 -10.02
N LYS A 50 5.76 -8.10 -11.34
CA LYS A 50 4.92 -8.91 -12.24
C LYS A 50 5.74 -9.44 -13.40
N MET A 51 5.37 -10.62 -13.90
CA MET A 51 5.93 -11.14 -15.15
C MET A 51 5.13 -10.55 -16.31
N HIS A 52 5.81 -9.89 -17.22
CA HIS A 52 5.23 -9.35 -18.44
C HIS A 52 5.59 -10.24 -19.61
N TYR A 53 4.59 -10.72 -20.34
CA TYR A 53 4.79 -11.53 -21.53
C TYR A 53 5.18 -10.64 -22.71
N VAL A 54 6.26 -10.98 -23.40
CA VAL A 54 6.72 -10.27 -24.60
C VAL A 54 6.33 -11.09 -25.83
N PRO A 55 5.29 -10.69 -26.60
CA PRO A 55 4.72 -11.53 -27.64
C PRO A 55 5.71 -11.88 -28.75
N LYS A 56 6.60 -10.94 -29.13
CA LYS A 56 7.59 -11.14 -30.19
C LYS A 56 8.58 -12.27 -29.90
N TYR A 57 8.90 -12.51 -28.63
CA TYR A 57 9.93 -13.47 -28.22
C TYR A 57 9.37 -14.67 -27.47
N GLU A 58 8.05 -14.71 -27.26
CA GLU A 58 7.36 -15.75 -26.48
C GLU A 58 8.00 -16.01 -25.11
N ARG A 59 8.54 -14.96 -24.50
CA ARG A 59 9.28 -14.99 -23.23
C ARG A 59 8.69 -14.02 -22.23
N TYR A 60 8.91 -14.31 -20.95
CA TYR A 60 8.50 -13.45 -19.85
C TYR A 60 9.69 -12.62 -19.36
N GLU A 61 9.45 -11.32 -19.16
CA GLU A 61 10.39 -10.43 -18.47
C GLU A 61 9.83 -10.04 -17.10
N LYS A 62 10.72 -9.82 -16.13
CA LYS A 62 10.33 -9.31 -14.81
C LYS A 62 10.20 -7.79 -14.88
N ARG A 63 9.01 -7.26 -14.62
CA ARG A 63 8.77 -5.82 -14.47
C ARG A 63 8.43 -5.49 -13.03
N THR A 64 9.10 -4.48 -12.48
CA THR A 64 8.81 -3.93 -11.16
C THR A 64 8.06 -2.61 -11.29
N SER A 65 7.09 -2.38 -10.42
CA SER A 65 6.37 -1.11 -10.30
C SER A 65 6.38 -0.68 -8.84
N ARG A 66 6.70 0.58 -8.58
CA ARG A 66 6.79 1.15 -7.24
C ARG A 66 5.63 2.09 -6.98
N TYR A 67 5.01 1.92 -5.83
CA TYR A 67 3.88 2.71 -5.36
C TYR A 67 4.26 3.33 -4.02
N LYS A 68 3.86 4.58 -3.81
CA LYS A 68 4.02 5.24 -2.51
C LYS A 68 2.69 5.20 -1.79
N ALA A 69 2.70 4.71 -0.57
CA ALA A 69 1.52 4.57 0.26
C ALA A 69 1.71 5.28 1.60
N HIS A 70 0.65 5.94 2.08
CA HIS A 70 0.59 6.48 3.43
C HIS A 70 0.59 5.32 4.43
N LEU A 71 1.45 5.41 5.44
CA LEU A 71 1.53 4.47 6.55
C LEU A 71 0.84 5.10 7.76
N PRO A 72 -0.39 4.66 8.09
CA PRO A 72 -1.03 5.10 9.31
C PRO A 72 -0.33 4.47 10.52
N PRO A 73 -0.16 5.17 11.66
CA PRO A 73 0.59 4.64 12.81
C PRO A 73 -0.11 3.47 13.53
N CYS A 74 -1.35 3.15 13.18
CA CYS A 74 -2.00 1.91 13.62
C CYS A 74 -1.32 0.65 13.03
N ILE A 75 -0.64 0.78 11.89
CA ILE A 75 0.03 -0.31 11.20
C ILE A 75 1.52 0.00 11.14
N GLU A 76 2.32 -0.85 11.76
CA GLU A 76 3.78 -0.77 11.66
C GLU A 76 4.26 -1.70 10.54
N ALA A 77 4.73 -1.10 9.44
CA ALA A 77 5.33 -1.82 8.32
C ALA A 77 6.80 -1.43 8.21
N LYS A 78 7.69 -2.42 8.20
CA LYS A 78 9.14 -2.22 8.06
C LYS A 78 9.60 -2.65 6.68
N LYS A 79 10.83 -2.25 6.33
CA LYS A 79 11.47 -2.70 5.09
C LYS A 79 11.57 -4.23 5.07
N GLY A 80 11.03 -4.83 4.02
CA GLY A 80 11.02 -6.29 3.83
C GLY A 80 9.66 -6.95 4.04
N ASP A 81 8.71 -6.25 4.66
CA ASP A 81 7.39 -6.81 4.94
C ASP A 81 6.51 -6.86 3.68
N GLU A 82 5.59 -7.83 3.63
CA GLU A 82 4.52 -7.86 2.64
C GLU A 82 3.31 -7.11 3.16
N VAL A 83 2.84 -6.14 2.36
CA VAL A 83 1.73 -5.26 2.73
C VAL A 83 0.66 -5.25 1.64
N THR A 84 -0.59 -5.10 2.08
CA THR A 84 -1.72 -4.80 1.23
C THR A 84 -1.98 -3.29 1.28
N ILE A 85 -1.91 -2.66 0.11
CA ILE A 85 -2.24 -1.24 -0.08
C ILE A 85 -3.59 -1.11 -0.78
N ALA A 86 -4.36 -0.12 -0.38
CA ALA A 86 -5.62 0.27 -1.03
C ALA A 86 -5.47 1.64 -1.67
N GLU A 87 -6.15 1.83 -2.79
CA GLU A 87 -6.26 3.13 -3.44
C GLU A 87 -7.13 4.08 -2.60
N CYS A 88 -6.73 5.36 -2.56
CA CYS A 88 -7.46 6.40 -1.84
C CYS A 88 -7.56 7.67 -2.68
N ARG A 89 -8.17 8.72 -2.11
CA ARG A 89 -8.00 10.07 -2.68
C ARG A 89 -6.50 10.43 -2.69
N PRO A 90 -6.00 11.17 -3.69
CA PRO A 90 -4.62 11.65 -3.65
C PRO A 90 -4.35 12.44 -2.36
N LEU A 91 -3.37 11.97 -1.57
CA LEU A 91 -2.94 12.61 -0.33
C LEU A 91 -1.82 13.62 -0.58
N SER A 92 -0.99 13.33 -1.58
CA SER A 92 0.07 14.24 -2.05
C SER A 92 0.28 14.04 -3.56
N LYS A 93 1.26 14.75 -4.13
CA LYS A 93 1.63 14.62 -5.55
C LYS A 93 1.93 13.18 -5.99
N THR A 94 2.46 12.35 -5.08
CA THR A 94 2.89 10.98 -5.42
C THR A 94 2.28 9.90 -4.53
N VAL A 95 1.58 10.26 -3.47
CA VAL A 95 0.95 9.32 -2.53
C VAL A 95 -0.55 9.31 -2.80
N SER A 96 -1.02 8.20 -3.37
CA SER A 96 -2.43 7.95 -3.70
C SER A 96 -2.92 6.61 -3.17
N PHE A 97 -2.13 5.97 -2.31
CA PHE A 97 -2.43 4.69 -1.70
C PHE A 97 -2.27 4.78 -0.19
N VAL A 98 -2.91 3.88 0.55
CA VAL A 98 -2.75 3.72 1.99
C VAL A 98 -2.52 2.25 2.32
N VAL A 99 -1.66 2.00 3.30
CA VAL A 99 -1.45 0.65 3.84
C VAL A 99 -2.64 0.25 4.70
N VAL A 100 -3.24 -0.89 4.39
CA VAL A 100 -4.44 -1.38 5.10
C VAL A 100 -4.13 -2.65 5.90
N GLU A 101 -3.24 -3.50 5.39
CA GLU A 101 -2.87 -4.74 6.07
C GLU A 101 -1.37 -4.99 5.95
N ARG A 102 -0.79 -5.55 7.02
CA ARG A 102 0.49 -6.25 6.96
C ARG A 102 0.20 -7.75 7.01
N LYS A 103 0.70 -8.50 6.04
CA LYS A 103 0.58 -9.96 6.04
C LYS A 103 1.54 -10.62 7.03
#